data_AF-W5RX01-F1
#
_entry.id   AF-W5RX01-F1
#
_cell.length_a   1.000
_cell.length_b   1.000
_cell.length_c   1.000
_cell.angle_alpha   90.00
_cell.angle_beta   90.00
_cell.angle_gamma   90.00
#
_symmetry.space_group_name_H-M   'P 1'
#
loop_
_entity.id
_entity.type
_entity.pdbx_description
1 polymer ?
#
loop_
_entity_poly.entity_id
_entity_poly.type
_entity_poly.pdbx_seq_one_letter_code
_entity_poly.pdbx_strand_id
1 'polypeptide(L)'
;PLVLVGPGTGCAPFRALIEDRAILSADEPAAPILFFFGCRNETKDFLYKDFWFSHTKKCKVLSEQKGGGFFVAFSRDQAQKVYVQHKIQEEGIKVWNFLKSGAWVYVAGSATKMPAD
;
A
#
# COMPACT_ATOMS: atom_id res chain seq x y z
N PRO A 1 -5.20 11.98 4.56
CA PRO A 1 -4.86 10.92 3.58
C PRO A 1 -3.54 10.26 3.96
N LEU A 2 -3.31 8.99 3.60
CA LEU A 2 -2.10 8.26 3.96
C LEU A 2 -1.43 7.66 2.73
N VAL A 3 -0.09 7.71 2.69
CA VAL A 3 0.72 6.95 1.75
C VAL A 3 1.56 5.97 2.55
N LEU A 4 1.32 4.68 2.37
CA LEU A 4 1.97 3.60 3.10
C LEU A 4 2.90 2.84 2.14
N VAL A 5 4.15 2.61 2.53
CA VAL A 5 5.14 1.87 1.75
C VAL A 5 5.74 0.78 2.63
N GLY A 6 5.40 -0.48 2.33
CA GLY A 6 5.71 -1.59 3.23
C GLY A 6 5.97 -2.91 2.52
N PRO A 7 7.10 -3.08 1.82
CA PRO A 7 7.45 -4.36 1.22
C PRO A 7 7.81 -5.42 2.26
N GLY A 8 7.49 -6.68 1.95
CA GLY A 8 7.74 -7.84 2.79
C GLY A 8 7.12 -7.69 4.17
N THR A 9 7.88 -8.02 5.22
CA THR A 9 7.44 -7.88 6.61
C THR A 9 7.18 -6.42 7.04
N GLY A 10 7.61 -5.43 6.24
CA GLY A 10 7.27 -4.03 6.42
C GLY A 10 5.76 -3.74 6.37
N CYS A 11 4.95 -4.65 5.83
CA CYS A 11 3.49 -4.51 5.83
C CYS A 11 2.83 -4.74 7.21
N ALA A 12 3.55 -5.32 8.17
CA ALA A 12 3.00 -5.71 9.47
C ALA A 12 2.27 -4.57 10.22
N PRO A 13 2.86 -3.37 10.43
CA PRO A 13 2.16 -2.27 11.09
C PRO A 13 0.96 -1.77 10.29
N PHE A 14 1.05 -1.81 8.95
CA PHE A 14 -0.02 -1.32 8.09
C PHE A 14 -1.24 -2.23 8.07
N ARG A 15 -1.08 -3.52 8.36
CA ARG A 15 -2.22 -4.43 8.54
C ARG A 15 -3.15 -3.94 9.66
N ALA A 16 -2.57 -3.61 10.83
CA ALA A 16 -3.34 -3.11 11.96
C ALA A 16 -3.95 -1.75 11.65
N LEU A 17 -3.19 -0.84 11.05
CA LEU A 17 -3.67 0.49 10.69
C LEU A 17 -4.85 0.45 9.70
N ILE A 18 -4.77 -0.41 8.67
CA ILE A 18 -5.83 -0.54 7.67
C ILE A 18 -7.10 -1.14 8.29
N GLU A 19 -6.96 -2.12 9.19
CA GLU A 19 -8.09 -2.70 9.92
C GLU A 19 -8.77 -1.66 10.82
N ASP A 20 -7.98 -0.94 11.62
CA ASP A 20 -8.48 0.15 12.47
C ASP A 20 -9.21 1.21 11.65
N ARG A 21 -8.63 1.59 10.51
CA ARG A 21 -9.27 2.53 9.59
C ARG A 21 -10.60 2.02 9.06
N ALA A 22 -10.69 0.72 8.73
CA ALA A 22 -11.92 0.13 8.22
C ALA A 22 -13.04 0.13 9.26
N ILE A 23 -12.70 -0.11 10.54
CA ILE A 23 -13.64 -0.04 11.66
C ILE A 23 -14.13 1.40 11.83
N LEU A 24 -13.22 2.38 11.91
CA LEU A 24 -13.57 3.80 12.03
C LEU A 24 -14.38 4.32 10.83
N SER A 25 -14.19 3.72 9.65
CA SER A 25 -14.92 4.08 8.44
C SER A 25 -16.40 3.65 8.45
N ALA A 26 -16.82 2.85 9.42
CA ALA A 26 -18.20 2.40 9.54
C ALA A 26 -19.13 3.54 9.97
N ASP A 27 -18.63 4.44 10.82
CA ASP A 27 -19.39 5.56 11.37
C ASP A 27 -19.23 6.84 10.55
N GLU A 28 -18.01 7.15 10.10
CA GLU A 28 -17.71 8.33 9.27
C GLU A 28 -16.75 8.02 8.12
N PRO A 29 -16.87 8.67 6.95
CA PRO A 29 -15.95 8.45 5.83
C PRO A 29 -14.50 8.76 6.20
N ALA A 30 -13.64 7.73 6.24
CA ALA A 30 -12.21 7.89 6.41
C ALA A 30 -11.54 8.48 5.16
N ALA A 31 -10.56 9.36 5.37
CA ALA A 31 -9.70 9.83 4.28
C ALA A 31 -8.92 8.65 3.65
N PRO A 32 -8.72 8.66 2.32
CA PRO A 32 -8.23 7.52 1.57
C PRO A 32 -6.75 7.17 1.88
N ILE A 33 -6.40 5.92 1.55
CA ILE A 33 -5.06 5.33 1.74
C ILE A 33 -4.54 4.84 0.39
N LEU A 34 -3.31 5.22 0.03
CA LEU A 34 -2.49 4.53 -0.97
C LEU A 34 -1.55 3.58 -0.24
N PHE A 35 -1.57 2.30 -0.58
CA PHE A 35 -0.65 1.32 -0.03
C PHE A 35 0.19 0.65 -1.11
N PHE A 36 1.50 0.82 -1.02
CA PHE A 36 2.50 0.21 -1.88
C PHE A 36 3.14 -0.98 -1.15
N PHE A 37 2.79 -2.19 -1.59
CA PHE A 37 3.33 -3.44 -1.08
C PHE A 37 4.27 -4.06 -2.10
N GLY A 38 5.24 -4.85 -1.64
CA GLY A 38 6.10 -5.60 -2.53
C GLY A 38 6.57 -6.91 -1.92
N CYS A 39 6.67 -7.96 -2.73
CA CYS A 39 7.23 -9.25 -2.35
C CYS A 39 7.98 -9.88 -3.54
N ARG A 40 8.41 -11.14 -3.43
CA ARG A 40 9.13 -11.80 -4.52
C ARG A 40 8.16 -12.28 -5.59
N ASN A 41 7.16 -13.06 -5.20
CA ASN A 41 6.25 -13.72 -6.11
C ASN A 41 4.82 -13.68 -5.56
N GLU A 42 3.84 -13.49 -6.44
CA GLU A 42 2.43 -13.49 -6.07
C GLU A 42 2.00 -14.79 -5.38
N THR A 43 2.56 -15.93 -5.80
CA THR A 43 2.14 -17.27 -5.37
C THR A 43 2.93 -17.84 -4.19
N LYS A 44 4.00 -17.17 -3.74
CA LYS A 44 4.89 -17.72 -2.70
C LYS A 44 4.90 -16.91 -1.41
N ASP A 45 5.09 -15.60 -1.50
CA ASP A 45 5.36 -14.76 -0.33
C ASP A 45 4.49 -13.49 -0.29
N PHE A 46 3.31 -13.54 -0.91
CA PHE A 46 2.31 -12.49 -0.82
C PHE A 46 1.60 -12.51 0.55
N LEU A 47 2.25 -11.90 1.53
CA LEU A 47 1.73 -11.77 2.90
C LEU A 47 0.35 -11.10 2.91
N TYR A 48 -0.60 -11.74 3.59
CA TYR A 48 -1.98 -11.23 3.81
C TYR A 48 -2.76 -10.91 2.52
N LYS A 49 -2.49 -11.63 1.41
CA LYS A 49 -3.15 -11.45 0.10
C LYS A 49 -4.66 -11.22 0.22
N ASP A 50 -5.38 -12.15 0.85
CA ASP A 50 -6.85 -12.09 0.93
C ASP A 50 -7.35 -10.90 1.76
N PHE A 51 -6.59 -10.50 2.78
CA PHE A 51 -6.89 -9.34 3.61
C PHE A 51 -6.80 -8.05 2.79
N TRP A 52 -5.72 -7.86 2.02
CA TRP A 52 -5.60 -6.66 1.19
C TRP A 52 -6.72 -6.59 0.15
N PHE A 53 -7.05 -7.71 -0.50
CA PHE A 53 -8.15 -7.76 -1.46
C PHE A 53 -9.54 -7.57 -0.83
N SER A 54 -9.76 -8.03 0.41
CA SER A 54 -11.00 -7.74 1.10
C SER A 54 -11.14 -6.23 1.38
N HIS A 55 -10.04 -5.55 1.71
CA HIS A 55 -10.01 -4.10 1.94
C HIS A 55 -10.08 -3.25 0.69
N THR A 56 -9.74 -3.78 -0.49
CA THR A 56 -10.00 -3.09 -1.78
C THR A 56 -11.45 -3.25 -2.24
N LYS A 57 -12.05 -4.43 -2.04
CA LYS A 57 -13.38 -4.79 -2.59
C LYS A 57 -14.55 -4.57 -1.63
N LYS A 58 -14.43 -5.05 -0.39
CA LYS A 58 -15.51 -5.10 0.62
C LYS A 58 -15.48 -3.88 1.54
N CYS A 59 -14.40 -3.71 2.30
CA CYS A 59 -14.26 -2.60 3.25
C CYS A 59 -13.99 -1.27 2.52
N LYS A 60 -13.43 -1.35 1.31
CA LYS A 60 -13.16 -0.25 0.39
C LYS A 60 -12.19 0.84 0.91
N VAL A 61 -11.49 0.62 2.02
CA VAL A 61 -10.48 1.56 2.54
C VAL A 61 -9.26 1.68 1.63
N LEU A 62 -8.96 0.65 0.84
CA LEU A 62 -7.94 0.65 -0.21
C LEU A 62 -8.56 0.75 -1.63
N SER A 63 -9.83 1.12 -1.74
CA SER A 63 -10.52 1.16 -3.04
C SER A 63 -10.11 2.38 -3.84
N GLU A 64 -9.71 2.16 -5.10
CA GLU A 64 -9.46 3.25 -6.04
C GLU A 64 -10.71 4.08 -6.33
N GLN A 65 -11.90 3.47 -6.28
CA GLN A 65 -13.17 4.19 -6.44
C GLN A 65 -13.43 5.20 -5.32
N LYS A 66 -12.83 4.98 -4.14
CA LYS A 66 -12.87 5.92 -3.01
C LYS A 66 -11.62 6.80 -2.94
N GLY A 67 -10.81 6.84 -4.00
CA GLY A 67 -9.58 7.62 -4.08
C GLY A 67 -8.38 7.00 -3.36
N GLY A 68 -8.50 5.79 -2.80
CA GLY A 68 -7.38 5.03 -2.25
C GLY A 68 -6.67 4.19 -3.32
N GLY A 69 -5.96 3.15 -2.89
CA GLY A 69 -5.36 2.19 -3.81
C GLY A 69 -4.44 1.19 -3.11
N PHE A 70 -4.32 0.01 -3.73
CA PHE A 70 -3.39 -1.03 -3.30
C PHE A 70 -2.54 -1.47 -4.50
N PHE A 71 -1.26 -1.13 -4.46
CA PHE A 71 -0.33 -1.32 -5.57
C PHE A 71 0.75 -2.31 -5.15
N VAL A 72 0.93 -3.36 -5.96
CA VAL A 72 1.80 -4.48 -5.60
C VAL A 72 2.96 -4.60 -6.58
N ALA A 73 4.16 -4.74 -6.03
CA ALA A 73 5.38 -5.02 -6.77
C ALA A 73 5.84 -6.46 -6.54
N PHE A 74 5.84 -7.28 -7.59
CA PHE A 74 6.43 -8.61 -7.56
C PHE A 74 7.82 -8.57 -8.17
N SER A 75 8.86 -8.73 -7.35
CA SER A 75 10.25 -8.55 -7.80
C SER A 75 10.81 -9.72 -8.61
N ARG A 76 10.12 -10.87 -8.66
CA ARG A 76 10.59 -12.12 -9.28
C ARG A 76 9.56 -12.84 -10.16
N ASP A 77 8.42 -12.24 -10.48
CA ASP A 77 7.43 -12.85 -11.39
C ASP A 77 7.74 -12.59 -12.87
N GLN A 78 8.72 -11.71 -13.15
CA GLN A 78 9.17 -11.37 -14.49
C GLN A 78 10.69 -11.12 -14.51
N ALA A 79 11.28 -11.07 -15.71
CA ALA A 79 12.72 -10.90 -15.90
C ALA A 79 13.25 -9.56 -15.34
N GLN A 80 12.46 -8.48 -15.49
CA GLN A 80 12.80 -7.17 -14.95
C GLN A 80 12.33 -7.03 -13.50
N LYS A 81 13.21 -6.56 -12.61
CA LYS A 81 12.85 -6.43 -11.19
C LYS A 81 11.90 -5.25 -10.99
N VAL A 82 10.73 -5.53 -10.43
CA VAL A 82 9.75 -4.50 -10.05
C VAL A 82 9.72 -4.36 -8.54
N TYR A 83 9.89 -3.13 -8.06
CA TYR A 83 9.90 -2.77 -6.64
C TYR A 83 8.86 -1.68 -6.34
N VAL A 84 8.67 -1.37 -5.06
CA VAL A 84 7.64 -0.42 -4.61
C VAL A 84 7.86 0.99 -5.15
N GLN A 85 9.10 1.45 -5.30
CA GLN A 85 9.43 2.75 -5.90
C GLN A 85 9.03 2.84 -7.37
N HIS A 86 9.08 1.73 -8.12
CA HIS A 86 8.56 1.71 -9.49
C HIS A 86 7.03 1.90 -9.49
N LYS A 87 6.31 1.25 -8.55
CA LYS A 87 4.86 1.46 -8.39
C LYS A 87 4.50 2.86 -7.93
N ILE A 88 5.30 3.46 -7.05
CA ILE A 88 5.14 4.86 -6.64
C ILE A 88 5.30 5.79 -7.85
N GLN A 89 6.28 5.53 -8.71
CA GLN A 89 6.50 6.31 -9.93
C GLN A 89 5.36 6.15 -10.95
N GLU A 90 4.88 4.91 -11.17
CA GLU A 90 3.70 4.63 -12.01
C GLU A 90 2.47 5.42 -11.54
N GLU A 91 2.26 5.50 -10.22
CA GLU A 91 1.14 6.20 -9.59
C GLU A 91 1.46 7.65 -9.20
N GLY A 92 2.51 8.24 -9.78
CA GLY A 92 3.08 9.52 -9.34
C GLY A 92 2.08 10.68 -9.25
N ILE A 93 1.09 10.72 -10.15
CA ILE A 93 0.02 11.73 -10.11
C ILE A 93 -0.86 11.57 -8.85
N LYS A 94 -1.25 10.33 -8.50
CA LYS A 94 -2.05 10.06 -7.30
C LYS A 94 -1.25 10.40 -6.05
N VAL A 95 0.02 9.98 -6.00
CA VAL A 95 0.93 10.27 -4.89
C VAL A 95 1.08 11.79 -4.72
N TRP A 96 1.33 12.53 -5.81
CA TRP A 96 1.44 13.99 -5.77
C TRP A 96 0.18 14.68 -5.24
N ASN A 97 -1.00 14.23 -5.67
CA ASN A 97 -2.27 14.76 -5.18
C ASN A 97 -2.48 14.47 -3.68
N PHE A 98 -2.08 13.29 -3.21
CA PHE A 98 -2.07 12.96 -1.79
C PHE A 98 -1.15 13.92 -1.02
N LEU A 99 0.08 14.12 -1.48
CA LEU A 99 1.03 15.03 -0.84
C LEU A 99 0.50 16.48 -0.80
N LYS A 100 -0.07 16.99 -1.89
CA LYS A 100 -0.69 18.32 -1.94
C LYS A 100 -1.84 18.49 -0.95
N SER A 101 -2.55 17.41 -0.62
CA SER A 101 -3.65 17.42 0.36
C SER A 101 -3.18 17.18 1.81
N GLY A 102 -1.87 17.24 2.07
CA GLY A 102 -1.30 17.08 3.41
C GLY A 102 -1.25 15.63 3.87
N ALA A 103 -1.04 14.68 2.95
CA ALA A 103 -0.89 13.27 3.31
C ALA A 103 0.32 13.02 4.21
N TRP A 104 0.15 12.11 5.17
CA TRP A 104 1.27 11.53 5.92
C TRP A 104 1.86 10.36 5.14
N VAL A 105 3.19 10.26 5.12
CA VAL A 105 3.93 9.19 4.45
C VAL A 105 4.57 8.31 5.51
N TYR A 106 4.31 7.00 5.43
CA TYR A 106 4.91 6.00 6.32
C TYR A 106 5.67 4.97 5.49
N VAL A 107 6.91 4.73 5.87
CA VAL A 107 7.80 3.73 5.26
C VAL A 107 8.20 2.73 6.33
N ALA A 108 7.98 1.44 6.08
CA ALA A 108 8.35 0.37 7.01
C ALA A 108 8.98 -0.81 6.24
N GLY A 109 10.00 -1.44 6.84
CA GLY A 109 10.69 -2.57 6.24
C GLY A 109 12.20 -2.55 6.50
N SER A 110 12.96 -3.21 5.62
CA SER A 110 14.41 -3.32 5.76
C SER A 110 15.07 -1.94 5.67
N ALA A 111 15.77 -1.52 6.73
CA ALA A 111 16.38 -0.19 6.83
C ALA A 111 17.63 0.01 5.95
N THR A 112 18.12 -1.02 5.26
CA THR A 112 19.47 -1.00 4.64
C THR A 112 19.52 -0.42 3.24
N LYS A 113 18.44 -0.54 2.45
CA LYS A 113 18.39 -0.04 1.06
C LYS A 113 17.07 0.63 0.71
N MET A 114 15.96 -0.05 1.01
CA MET A 114 14.62 0.38 0.60
C MET A 114 14.22 1.80 1.01
N PRO A 115 14.54 2.34 2.21
CA PRO A 115 14.12 3.68 2.58
C PRO A 115 14.82 4.81 1.81
N ALA A 116 15.98 4.54 1.19
CA ALA A 116 16.77 5.52 0.46
C ALA A 116 16.59 5.42 -1.07
N ASP A 117 16.04 4.30 -1.57
CA ASP A 117 15.74 4.04 -2.99
C ASP A 117 14.41 4.69 -3.41
#